data_AF-A0A2E0UZF4-F1
#
_entry.id   AF-A0A2E0UZF4-F1
#
_cell.length_a   1.000
_cell.length_b   1.000
_cell.length_c   1.000
_cell.angle_alpha   90.00
_cell.angle_beta   90.00
_cell.angle_gamma   90.00
#
_symmetry.space_group_name_H-M   'P 1'
#
loop_
_entity.id
_entity.type
_entity.pdbx_description
1 polymer ?
#
loop_
_entity_poly.entity_id
_entity_poly.type
_entity_poly.pdbx_seq_one_letter_code
_entity_poly.pdbx_strand_id
1 'polypeptide(L)'
;MNINFSVVTNPNQTNMFDHLQLTVPGDLSNEEIKEVIYFVKKYMQQKFGVTIQENPKQTPAVQRTKQITIHHFYNYLSLVKIRKGVRDLEFNFDLSELKGQILLFFQNEDEELYYIKWTRESFLKLPENYLLQLKDNELPWSGTFIESSNLLPIELTYPIESLDLILVDKYLPTLSESARTFWENQLLPLIKKHQNVLLAWENHFSCINSPQRLSYRMENSEEKEIEYSITCTLSPAGFDSIFGLWVLLCEKNEEIIIPLSQIMNFENPTLDQVLSFYKDWMQIFCPET
;
A
#
# COMPACT_ATOMS: atom_id res chain seq x y z
N MET A 1 4.16 -4.69 26.25
CA MET A 1 4.85 -3.70 27.10
C MET A 1 4.16 -2.34 26.91
N ASN A 2 4.01 -1.55 27.97
CA ASN A 2 3.40 -0.23 27.88
C ASN A 2 4.46 0.87 28.01
N ILE A 3 4.45 1.82 27.08
CA ILE A 3 5.30 3.02 27.10
C ILE A 3 4.42 4.22 27.38
N ASN A 4 4.73 4.98 28.43
CA ASN A 4 3.91 6.12 28.86
C ASN A 4 4.57 7.43 28.44
N PHE A 5 3.75 8.36 27.96
CA PHE A 5 4.15 9.71 27.60
C PHE A 5 3.27 10.75 28.31
N SER A 6 3.86 11.89 28.61
CA SER A 6 3.16 13.11 29.00
C SER A 6 2.98 14.01 27.79
N VAL A 7 1.81 14.62 27.63
CA VAL A 7 1.55 15.59 26.58
C VAL A 7 2.04 16.97 27.02
N VAL A 8 2.84 17.62 26.18
CA VAL A 8 3.34 18.99 26.39
C VAL A 8 2.58 19.90 25.46
N THR A 9 1.75 20.79 26.00
CA THR A 9 0.98 21.74 25.19
C THR A 9 1.22 23.18 25.55
N ASN A 10 0.88 24.04 24.59
CA ASN A 10 0.92 25.47 24.75
C ASN A 10 -0.19 25.89 25.74
N PRO A 11 0.03 26.87 26.64
CA PRO A 11 -0.96 27.27 27.65
C PRO A 11 -2.32 27.70 27.11
N ASN A 12 -2.39 28.03 25.82
CA ASN A 12 -3.59 28.51 25.13
C ASN A 12 -4.36 27.40 24.39
N GLN A 13 -3.95 26.13 24.50
CA GLN A 13 -4.62 25.00 23.88
C GLN A 13 -5.24 24.07 24.92
N THR A 14 -6.54 23.82 24.77
CA THR A 14 -7.26 22.84 25.58
C THR A 14 -6.98 21.43 25.05
N ASN A 15 -6.39 20.56 25.86
CA ASN A 15 -6.09 19.19 25.45
C ASN A 15 -7.27 18.26 25.62
N MET A 16 -7.39 17.29 24.72
CA MET A 16 -8.32 16.17 24.87
C MET A 16 -7.85 15.14 25.90
N PHE A 17 -6.54 15.01 26.15
CA PHE A 17 -5.91 14.05 27.06
C PHE A 17 -4.59 14.60 27.60
N ASP A 18 -4.21 14.16 28.80
CA ASP A 18 -3.00 14.61 29.51
C ASP A 18 -1.83 13.63 29.33
N HIS A 19 -2.18 12.35 29.12
CA HIS A 19 -1.23 11.25 28.97
C HIS A 19 -1.55 10.40 27.76
N LEU A 20 -0.50 9.85 27.16
CA LEU A 20 -0.57 8.87 26.11
C LEU A 20 0.08 7.58 26.60
N GLN A 21 -0.63 6.46 26.47
CA GLN A 21 -0.08 5.13 26.70
C GLN A 21 0.00 4.38 25.37
N LEU A 22 1.21 4.00 25.00
CA LEU A 22 1.45 3.17 23.84
C LEU A 22 1.64 1.72 24.27
N THR A 23 0.84 0.83 23.70
CA THR A 23 1.04 -0.62 23.86
C THR A 23 1.88 -1.13 22.69
N VAL A 24 3.03 -1.73 22.99
CA VAL A 24 3.93 -2.36 22.01
C VAL A 24 4.19 -3.84 22.37
N PRO A 25 4.57 -4.68 21.40
CA PRO A 25 5.06 -6.02 21.69
C PRO A 25 6.20 -6.03 22.72
N GLY A 26 6.28 -7.08 23.53
CA GLY A 26 7.21 -7.15 24.67
C GLY A 26 8.63 -7.59 24.31
N ASP A 27 8.82 -8.05 23.09
CA ASP A 27 10.03 -8.66 22.53
C ASP A 27 10.87 -7.68 21.68
N LEU A 28 10.44 -6.42 21.57
CA LEU A 28 11.15 -5.40 20.80
C LEU A 28 12.52 -5.07 21.43
N SER A 29 13.53 -4.91 20.57
CA SER A 29 14.83 -4.38 20.93
C SER A 29 14.75 -2.89 21.31
N ASN A 30 15.80 -2.38 21.97
CA ASN A 30 15.88 -0.96 22.35
C ASN A 30 15.86 -0.03 21.12
N GLU A 31 16.48 -0.47 20.02
CA GLU A 31 16.51 0.24 18.75
C GLU A 31 15.11 0.31 18.14
N GLU A 32 14.36 -0.80 18.09
CA GLU A 32 12.98 -0.84 17.61
C GLU A 32 12.05 0.02 18.48
N ILE A 33 12.22 -0.01 19.80
CA ILE A 33 11.47 0.83 20.72
C ILE A 33 11.70 2.32 20.39
N LYS A 34 12.94 2.73 20.12
CA LYS A 34 13.26 4.12 19.73
C LYS A 34 12.61 4.50 18.40
N GLU A 35 12.62 3.61 17.40
CA GLU A 35 11.94 3.82 16.12
C GLU A 35 10.43 4.02 16.32
N VAL A 36 9.79 3.13 17.08
CA VAL A 36 8.36 3.24 17.38
C VAL A 36 8.03 4.55 18.12
N ILE A 37 8.82 4.92 19.13
CA ILE A 37 8.67 6.19 19.85
C ILE A 37 8.76 7.39 18.89
N TYR A 38 9.69 7.35 17.94
CA TYR A 38 9.83 8.39 16.92
C TYR A 38 8.55 8.52 16.09
N PHE A 39 7.99 7.40 15.62
CA PHE A 39 6.71 7.38 14.89
C PHE A 39 5.56 7.95 15.71
N VAL A 40 5.47 7.59 16.99
CA VAL A 40 4.43 8.10 17.88
C VAL A 40 4.53 9.62 18.01
N LYS A 41 5.74 10.14 18.29
CA LYS A 41 5.98 11.60 18.39
C LYS A 41 5.57 12.31 17.11
N LYS A 42 5.96 11.79 15.94
CA LYS A 42 5.62 12.36 14.62
C LYS A 42 4.11 12.36 14.37
N TYR A 43 3.44 11.24 14.63
CA TYR A 43 1.99 11.11 14.50
C TYR A 43 1.24 12.10 15.39
N MET A 44 1.63 12.21 16.66
CA MET A 44 0.96 13.11 17.60
C MET A 44 1.10 14.58 17.21
N GLN A 45 2.29 14.96 16.74
CA GLN A 45 2.55 16.30 16.24
C GLN A 45 1.72 16.61 14.98
N GLN A 46 1.62 15.66 14.03
CA GLN A 46 0.88 15.85 12.78
C GLN A 46 -0.64 15.83 12.97
N LYS A 47 -1.15 14.89 13.76
CA LYS A 47 -2.59 14.65 13.90
C LYS A 47 -3.25 15.58 14.92
N PHE A 48 -2.55 15.91 16.00
CA PHE A 48 -3.11 16.68 17.12
C PHE A 48 -2.37 17.99 17.39
N GLY A 49 -1.25 18.26 16.70
CA GLY A 49 -0.46 19.48 16.94
C GLY A 49 0.24 19.49 18.30
N VAL A 50 0.38 18.34 18.96
CA VAL A 50 0.94 18.23 20.31
C VAL A 50 2.31 17.56 20.31
N THR A 51 3.19 18.03 21.18
CA THR A 51 4.45 17.36 21.48
C THR A 51 4.26 16.43 22.67
N ILE A 52 4.90 15.26 22.65
CA ILE A 52 4.87 14.31 23.75
C ILE A 52 6.29 14.03 24.26
N GLN A 53 6.43 13.78 25.56
CA GLN A 53 7.69 13.40 26.19
C GLN A 53 7.52 12.08 26.96
N GLU A 54 8.50 11.20 26.86
CA GLU A 54 8.51 9.94 27.61
C GLU A 54 8.52 10.23 29.10
N ASN A 55 7.61 9.59 29.83
CA ASN A 55 7.53 9.74 31.27
C ASN A 55 7.63 8.35 31.93
N PRO A 56 8.84 7.93 32.36
CA PRO A 56 9.05 6.61 32.96
C PRO A 56 8.42 6.50 34.37
N LYS A 57 7.97 7.60 34.96
CA LYS A 57 7.46 7.65 36.34
C LYS A 57 6.01 8.13 36.37
N GLN A 58 5.04 7.24 36.08
CA GLN A 58 3.67 7.42 36.56
C GLN A 58 2.81 6.17 36.36
N THR A 59 2.19 5.73 37.45
CA THR A 59 0.93 4.96 37.45
C THR A 59 -0.17 6.01 37.62
N PRO A 60 -1.08 6.22 36.65
CA PRO A 60 -1.99 7.35 36.69
C PRO A 60 -3.12 7.10 37.70
N ALA A 61 -3.11 7.86 38.80
CA ALA A 61 -4.28 8.03 39.64
C ALA A 61 -5.23 9.01 38.94
N VAL A 62 -6.19 8.48 38.17
CA VAL A 62 -7.32 9.22 37.57
C VAL A 62 -6.90 10.42 36.69
N GLN A 63 -6.22 10.16 35.58
CA GLN A 63 -5.93 11.17 34.54
C GLN A 63 -6.50 10.73 33.19
N ARG A 64 -6.79 11.70 32.30
CA ARG A 64 -7.30 11.39 30.95
C ARG A 64 -6.18 10.80 30.10
N THR A 65 -6.12 9.47 30.05
CA THR A 65 -5.13 8.72 29.27
C THR A 65 -5.74 8.28 27.94
N LYS A 66 -5.08 8.62 26.83
CA LYS A 66 -5.39 8.04 25.52
C LYS A 66 -4.51 6.80 25.32
N GLN A 67 -5.13 5.68 24.96
CA GLN A 67 -4.40 4.47 24.57
C GLN A 67 -4.22 4.45 23.05
N ILE A 68 -3.02 4.10 22.62
CA ILE A 68 -2.66 3.90 21.20
C ILE A 68 -1.90 2.57 21.10
N THR A 69 -2.09 1.90 19.98
CA THR A 69 -1.39 0.69 19.55
C THR A 69 -0.60 0.98 18.28
N ILE A 70 0.33 0.08 17.94
CA ILE A 70 1.18 0.24 16.76
C ILE A 70 0.40 0.33 15.43
N HIS A 71 -0.79 -0.28 15.34
CA HIS A 71 -1.60 -0.25 14.12
C HIS A 71 -2.03 1.15 13.69
N HIS A 72 -2.09 2.11 14.64
CA HIS A 72 -2.45 3.50 14.33
C HIS A 72 -1.42 4.19 13.41
N PHE A 73 -0.25 3.61 13.23
CA PHE A 73 0.81 4.11 12.34
C PHE A 73 0.79 3.47 10.95
N TYR A 74 -0.04 2.46 10.73
CA TYR A 74 -0.17 1.79 9.44
C TYR A 74 -1.19 2.52 8.59
N ASN A 75 -0.75 2.98 7.42
CA ASN A 75 -1.60 3.58 6.41
C ASN A 75 -1.27 2.99 5.03
N TYR A 76 -2.18 3.18 4.08
CA TYR A 76 -1.96 2.73 2.71
C TYR A 76 -0.64 3.33 2.20
N LEU A 77 0.19 2.46 1.61
CA LEU A 77 1.53 2.77 1.13
C LEU A 77 2.60 3.06 2.21
N SER A 78 2.31 2.90 3.51
CA SER A 78 3.39 2.91 4.52
C SER A 78 4.38 1.77 4.31
N LEU A 79 5.64 2.04 4.62
CA LEU A 79 6.69 1.04 4.69
C LEU A 79 6.72 0.42 6.08
N VAL A 80 6.76 -0.90 6.13
CA VAL A 80 6.85 -1.68 7.36
C VAL A 80 7.98 -2.70 7.25
N LYS A 81 8.47 -3.15 8.42
CA LYS A 81 9.26 -4.36 8.54
C LYS A 81 8.50 -5.39 9.37
N ILE A 82 8.79 -6.66 9.09
CA ILE A 82 8.26 -7.79 9.86
C ILE A 82 9.11 -7.96 11.12
N ARG A 83 8.44 -8.13 12.26
CA ARG A 83 9.08 -8.35 13.56
C ARG A 83 9.94 -9.60 13.55
N LYS A 84 10.98 -9.57 14.37
CA LYS A 84 11.81 -10.74 14.62
C LYS A 84 11.00 -11.92 15.17
N GLY A 85 11.29 -13.12 14.68
CA GLY A 85 10.68 -14.38 15.10
C GLY A 85 9.41 -14.75 14.34
N VAL A 86 8.95 -13.92 13.42
CA VAL A 86 7.77 -14.22 12.59
C VAL A 86 8.17 -15.14 11.46
N ARG A 87 7.44 -16.25 11.32
CA ARG A 87 7.65 -17.24 10.27
C ARG A 87 6.39 -17.40 9.44
N ASP A 88 6.58 -17.64 8.16
CA ASP A 88 5.56 -18.27 7.34
C ASP A 88 5.36 -19.70 7.85
N LEU A 89 4.15 -20.01 8.34
CA LEU A 89 3.85 -21.30 8.95
C LEU A 89 3.67 -22.41 7.91
N GLU A 90 3.23 -22.06 6.70
CA GLU A 90 2.97 -23.01 5.63
C GLU A 90 4.28 -23.50 5.00
N PHE A 91 5.17 -22.57 4.70
CA PHE A 91 6.46 -22.87 4.07
C PHE A 91 7.63 -22.95 5.05
N ASN A 92 7.37 -22.74 6.35
CA ASN A 92 8.37 -22.72 7.42
C ASN A 92 9.56 -21.80 7.09
N PHE A 93 9.28 -20.63 6.53
CA PHE A 93 10.29 -19.66 6.13
C PHE A 93 10.34 -18.50 7.14
N ASP A 94 11.53 -17.98 7.42
CA ASP A 94 11.70 -16.86 8.34
C ASP A 94 11.42 -15.55 7.61
N LEU A 95 10.34 -14.86 7.99
CA LEU A 95 9.96 -13.57 7.43
C LEU A 95 10.55 -12.39 8.21
N SER A 96 11.25 -12.67 9.31
CA SER A 96 11.84 -11.66 10.20
C SER A 96 12.66 -10.64 9.42
N GLU A 97 12.47 -9.36 9.76
CA GLU A 97 13.20 -8.22 9.20
C GLU A 97 13.01 -7.99 7.69
N LEU A 98 12.18 -8.79 7.01
CA LEU A 98 11.75 -8.46 5.66
C LEU A 98 10.91 -7.18 5.71
N LYS A 99 11.12 -6.34 4.71
CA LYS A 99 10.48 -5.04 4.54
C LYS A 99 9.53 -5.08 3.37
N GLY A 100 8.43 -4.37 3.49
CA GLY A 100 7.50 -4.19 2.39
C GLY A 100 6.55 -3.04 2.61
N GLN A 101 5.78 -2.76 1.56
CA GLN A 101 4.81 -1.68 1.52
C GLN A 101 3.40 -2.25 1.74
N ILE A 102 2.62 -1.59 2.60
CA ILE A 102 1.22 -1.96 2.81
C ILE A 102 0.40 -1.54 1.59
N LEU A 103 -0.26 -2.50 0.93
CA LEU A 103 -1.16 -2.21 -0.20
C LEU A 103 -2.64 -2.45 0.11
N LEU A 104 -2.95 -3.36 1.04
CA LEU A 104 -4.33 -3.63 1.41
C LEU A 104 -4.49 -3.78 2.90
N PHE A 105 -5.70 -3.43 3.35
CA PHE A 105 -6.19 -3.55 4.71
C PHE A 105 -7.45 -4.40 4.64
N PHE A 106 -7.39 -5.57 5.25
CA PHE A 106 -8.55 -6.40 5.50
C PHE A 106 -8.86 -6.29 6.98
N GLN A 107 -10.04 -5.79 7.30
CA GLN A 107 -10.52 -5.72 8.67
C GLN A 107 -11.79 -6.56 8.77
N ASN A 108 -11.69 -7.70 9.44
CA ASN A 108 -12.85 -8.46 9.87
C ASN A 108 -13.18 -8.11 11.32
N GLU A 109 -14.31 -8.61 11.86
CA GLU A 109 -14.77 -8.28 13.22
C GLU A 109 -13.72 -8.56 14.32
N ASP A 110 -12.80 -9.50 14.07
CA ASP A 110 -11.81 -9.95 15.06
C ASP A 110 -10.34 -9.60 14.71
N GLU A 111 -9.99 -9.34 13.44
CA GLU A 111 -8.58 -9.25 13.01
C GLU A 111 -8.33 -8.21 11.89
N GLU A 112 -7.18 -7.54 11.99
CA GLU A 112 -6.63 -6.66 10.97
C GLU A 112 -5.49 -7.37 10.23
N LEU A 113 -5.71 -7.74 8.97
CA LEU A 113 -4.73 -8.36 8.08
C LEU A 113 -4.28 -7.35 7.02
N TYR A 114 -2.98 -7.32 6.76
CA TYR A 114 -2.36 -6.39 5.83
C TYR A 114 -1.68 -7.16 4.72
N TYR A 115 -1.92 -6.79 3.46
CA TYR A 115 -1.10 -7.27 2.37
C TYR A 115 0.14 -6.39 2.23
N ILE A 116 1.31 -7.02 2.40
CA ILE A 116 2.61 -6.37 2.35
C ILE A 116 3.32 -6.80 1.07
N LYS A 117 3.48 -5.86 0.12
CA LYS A 117 4.28 -6.09 -1.08
C LYS A 117 5.76 -5.92 -0.75
N TRP A 118 6.58 -6.90 -1.07
CA TRP A 118 8.00 -6.89 -0.72
C TRP A 118 8.76 -5.74 -1.39
N THR A 119 9.69 -5.12 -0.66
CA THR A 119 10.71 -4.29 -1.31
C THR A 119 11.64 -5.17 -2.16
N ARG A 120 12.34 -4.57 -3.13
CA ARG A 120 13.39 -5.25 -3.89
C ARG A 120 14.38 -5.97 -2.98
N GLU A 121 14.88 -5.27 -1.96
CA GLU A 121 15.88 -5.79 -1.03
C GLU A 121 15.38 -7.06 -0.33
N SER A 122 14.13 -7.06 0.11
CA SER A 122 13.50 -8.21 0.78
C SER A 122 13.24 -9.35 -0.20
N PHE A 123 12.71 -9.04 -1.39
CA PHE A 123 12.43 -10.03 -2.41
C PHE A 123 13.70 -10.79 -2.85
N LEU A 124 14.82 -10.08 -3.02
CA LEU A 124 16.10 -10.71 -3.37
C LEU A 124 16.69 -11.59 -2.26
N LYS A 125 16.21 -11.47 -1.03
CA LYS A 125 16.57 -12.36 0.08
C LYS A 125 15.69 -13.62 0.14
N LEU A 126 14.59 -13.66 -0.62
CA LEU A 126 13.70 -14.82 -0.66
C LEU A 126 14.41 -15.98 -1.39
N PRO A 127 14.47 -17.18 -0.79
CA PRO A 127 15.00 -18.36 -1.44
C PRO A 127 14.19 -18.73 -2.68
N GLU A 128 14.87 -19.19 -3.73
CA GLU A 128 14.22 -19.61 -4.97
C GLU A 128 13.18 -20.72 -4.74
N ASN A 129 13.48 -21.68 -3.85
CA ASN A 129 12.54 -22.74 -3.51
C ASN A 129 11.26 -22.23 -2.82
N TYR A 130 11.36 -21.18 -2.00
CA TYR A 130 10.19 -20.55 -1.39
C TYR A 130 9.32 -19.87 -2.45
N LEU A 131 9.95 -19.15 -3.39
CA LEU A 131 9.24 -18.53 -4.51
C LEU A 131 8.55 -19.57 -5.43
N LEU A 132 9.21 -20.71 -5.67
CA LEU A 132 8.62 -21.82 -6.44
C LEU A 132 7.41 -22.41 -5.71
N GLN A 133 7.50 -22.61 -4.40
CA GLN A 133 6.38 -23.11 -3.60
C GLN A 133 5.18 -22.15 -3.62
N LEU A 134 5.40 -20.85 -3.49
CA LEU A 134 4.32 -19.86 -3.62
C LEU A 134 3.62 -19.98 -4.97
N LYS A 135 4.40 -20.07 -6.05
CA LYS A 135 3.88 -20.22 -7.40
C LYS A 135 3.07 -21.51 -7.57
N ASP A 136 3.60 -22.64 -7.10
CA ASP A 136 2.96 -23.96 -7.24
C ASP A 136 1.64 -24.05 -6.46
N ASN A 137 1.45 -23.21 -5.44
CA ASN A 137 0.22 -23.09 -4.66
C ASN A 137 -0.65 -21.89 -5.06
N GLU A 138 -0.35 -21.24 -6.20
CA GLU A 138 -1.11 -20.08 -6.71
C GLU A 138 -1.18 -18.91 -5.71
N LEU A 139 -0.15 -18.77 -4.86
CA LEU A 139 -0.05 -17.72 -3.85
C LEU A 139 0.71 -16.49 -4.37
N PRO A 140 0.42 -15.28 -3.84
CA PRO A 140 1.14 -14.07 -4.21
C PRO A 140 2.63 -14.12 -3.85
N TRP A 141 3.48 -14.32 -4.85
CA TRP A 141 4.94 -14.37 -4.70
C TRP A 141 5.61 -13.01 -4.47
N SER A 142 4.91 -11.91 -4.76
CA SER A 142 5.43 -10.53 -4.62
C SER A 142 5.17 -9.92 -3.25
N GLY A 143 4.48 -10.62 -2.34
CA GLY A 143 4.12 -10.11 -1.02
C GLY A 143 3.68 -11.21 -0.06
N THR A 144 3.04 -10.82 1.03
CA THR A 144 2.37 -11.75 1.95
C THR A 144 1.27 -11.04 2.74
N PHE A 145 0.33 -11.82 3.29
CA PHE A 145 -0.64 -11.35 4.27
C PHE A 145 -0.08 -11.52 5.68
N ILE A 146 -0.22 -10.49 6.50
CA ILE A 146 0.31 -10.50 7.87
C ILE A 146 -0.53 -9.63 8.81
N GLU A 147 -0.67 -10.08 10.05
CA GLU A 147 -1.35 -9.34 11.11
C GLU A 147 -0.61 -8.05 11.50
N SER A 148 -1.34 -7.00 11.88
CA SER A 148 -0.75 -5.76 12.42
C SER A 148 0.20 -6.01 13.58
N SER A 149 -0.11 -7.01 14.42
CA SER A 149 0.68 -7.36 15.59
C SER A 149 2.13 -7.68 15.22
N ASN A 150 2.37 -8.27 14.05
CA ASN A 150 3.66 -8.77 13.59
C ASN A 150 4.48 -7.76 12.79
N LEU A 151 4.00 -6.52 12.68
CA LEU A 151 4.63 -5.46 11.90
C LEU A 151 5.28 -4.40 12.78
N LEU A 152 6.22 -3.65 12.20
CA LEU A 152 6.77 -2.42 12.78
C LEU A 152 6.85 -1.33 11.71
N PRO A 153 6.45 -0.08 12.04
CA PRO A 153 6.61 1.04 11.12
C PRO A 153 8.09 1.37 10.95
N ILE A 154 8.54 1.64 9.72
CA ILE A 154 9.92 2.07 9.44
C ILE A 154 9.95 3.30 8.56
N GLU A 155 10.95 4.17 8.78
CA GLU A 155 11.04 5.42 8.03
C GLU A 155 11.70 5.16 6.67
N LEU A 156 11.18 5.82 5.63
CA LEU A 156 11.82 5.91 4.33
C LEU A 156 13.16 6.64 4.49
N THR A 157 14.24 5.88 4.62
CA THR A 157 15.61 6.42 4.63
C THR A 157 16.15 6.64 3.21
N TYR A 158 15.58 5.97 2.21
CA TYR A 158 15.99 6.04 0.80
C TYR A 158 14.79 5.77 -0.11
N PRO A 159 14.85 6.15 -1.41
CA PRO A 159 13.93 5.62 -2.41
C PRO A 159 13.91 4.10 -2.31
N ILE A 160 12.74 3.53 -2.04
CA ILE A 160 12.54 2.11 -2.25
C ILE A 160 12.56 1.95 -3.77
N GLU A 161 13.59 1.31 -4.30
CA GLU A 161 13.49 0.74 -5.63
C GLU A 161 12.36 -0.28 -5.59
N SER A 162 11.20 0.09 -6.14
CA SER A 162 10.09 -0.83 -6.27
C SER A 162 10.59 -2.04 -7.06
N LEU A 163 10.25 -3.26 -6.61
CA LEU A 163 10.44 -4.49 -7.38
C LEU A 163 9.99 -4.30 -8.85
N ASP A 164 8.96 -3.46 -9.02
CA ASP A 164 8.39 -3.01 -10.26
C ASP A 164 9.40 -2.42 -11.26
N LEU A 165 10.46 -1.74 -10.81
CA LEU A 165 11.47 -1.18 -11.71
C LEU A 165 12.37 -2.25 -12.32
N ILE A 166 12.74 -3.29 -11.57
CA ILE A 166 13.58 -4.39 -12.09
C ILE A 166 12.78 -5.23 -13.10
N LEU A 167 11.55 -5.55 -12.72
CA LEU A 167 10.68 -6.36 -13.55
C LEU A 167 10.33 -5.56 -14.81
N VAL A 168 10.04 -4.26 -14.71
CA VAL A 168 9.89 -3.46 -15.92
C VAL A 168 11.19 -3.46 -16.72
N ASP A 169 12.37 -3.23 -16.16
CA ASP A 169 13.62 -3.30 -16.95
C ASP A 169 13.83 -4.68 -17.63
N LYS A 170 13.38 -5.77 -17.00
CA LYS A 170 13.44 -7.14 -17.55
C LYS A 170 12.43 -7.36 -18.69
N TYR A 171 11.23 -6.81 -18.59
CA TYR A 171 10.13 -7.02 -19.54
C TYR A 171 9.95 -5.86 -20.53
N LEU A 172 10.57 -4.71 -20.30
CA LEU A 172 10.56 -3.55 -21.19
C LEU A 172 11.03 -3.92 -22.61
N PRO A 173 12.05 -4.78 -22.81
CA PRO A 173 12.44 -5.23 -24.14
C PRO A 173 11.37 -6.05 -24.88
N THR A 174 10.47 -6.74 -24.14
CA THR A 174 9.37 -7.53 -24.72
C THR A 174 8.14 -6.69 -25.07
N LEU A 175 8.10 -5.43 -24.64
CA LEU A 175 7.02 -4.50 -24.96
C LEU A 175 7.18 -3.88 -26.36
N SER A 176 6.05 -3.42 -26.92
CA SER A 176 6.02 -2.66 -28.16
C SER A 176 6.80 -1.33 -28.04
N GLU A 177 7.27 -0.79 -29.18
CA GLU A 177 8.02 0.45 -29.20
C GLU A 177 7.24 1.66 -28.64
N SER A 178 5.93 1.71 -28.90
CA SER A 178 5.04 2.73 -28.33
C SER A 178 4.94 2.60 -26.80
N ALA A 179 4.82 1.38 -26.29
CA ALA A 179 4.76 1.11 -24.84
C ALA A 179 6.08 1.50 -24.15
N ARG A 180 7.23 1.18 -24.74
CA ARG A 180 8.54 1.62 -24.23
C ARG A 180 8.65 3.14 -24.20
N THR A 181 8.19 3.81 -25.25
CA THR A 181 8.22 5.28 -25.34
C THR A 181 7.34 5.92 -24.26
N PHE A 182 6.17 5.35 -23.98
CA PHE A 182 5.30 5.79 -22.88
C PHE A 182 5.97 5.59 -21.51
N TRP A 183 6.56 4.41 -21.27
CA TRP A 183 7.30 4.12 -20.05
C TRP A 183 8.39 5.16 -19.79
N GLU A 184 9.29 5.37 -20.75
CA GLU A 184 10.47 6.24 -20.57
C GLU A 184 10.10 7.71 -20.39
N ASN A 185 9.10 8.20 -21.13
CA ASN A 185 8.80 9.63 -21.20
C ASN A 185 7.68 10.09 -20.26
N GLN A 186 6.78 9.19 -19.85
CA GLN A 186 5.62 9.56 -19.02
C GLN A 186 5.66 8.89 -17.66
N LEU A 187 5.75 7.55 -17.61
CA LEU A 187 5.58 6.82 -16.35
C LEU A 187 6.84 6.82 -15.48
N LEU A 188 8.02 6.53 -16.06
CA LEU A 188 9.29 6.49 -15.34
C LEU A 188 9.64 7.81 -14.62
N PRO A 189 9.43 9.01 -15.20
CA PRO A 189 9.61 10.26 -14.48
C PRO A 189 8.69 10.39 -13.27
N LEU A 190 7.43 9.96 -13.38
CA LEU A 190 6.47 9.95 -12.27
C LEU A 190 6.91 8.96 -11.18
N ILE A 191 7.34 7.76 -11.57
CA ILE A 191 7.86 6.76 -10.62
C ILE A 191 9.10 7.30 -9.89
N LYS A 192 10.05 7.93 -10.60
CA LYS A 192 11.23 8.53 -9.97
C LYS A 192 10.85 9.65 -8.99
N LYS A 193 9.83 10.44 -9.32
CA LYS A 193 9.33 11.53 -8.48
C LYS A 193 8.59 11.03 -7.23
N HIS A 194 7.73 10.03 -7.40
CA HIS A 194 6.84 9.53 -6.34
C HIS A 194 7.40 8.31 -5.61
N GLN A 195 8.49 7.73 -6.13
CA GLN A 195 9.14 6.49 -5.64
C GLN A 195 8.15 5.32 -5.51
N ASN A 196 7.11 5.31 -6.34
CA ASN A 196 6.01 4.38 -6.23
C ASN A 196 5.26 4.27 -7.57
N VAL A 197 5.16 3.05 -8.10
CA VAL A 197 4.50 2.79 -9.40
C VAL A 197 2.98 2.92 -9.31
N LEU A 198 2.39 2.58 -8.17
CA LEU A 198 0.94 2.68 -7.96
C LEU A 198 0.50 4.13 -7.93
N LEU A 199 1.20 4.98 -7.16
CA LEU A 199 0.98 6.43 -7.17
C LEU A 199 1.25 7.04 -8.53
N ALA A 200 2.20 6.51 -9.31
CA ALA A 200 2.43 7.00 -10.68
C ALA A 200 1.22 6.72 -11.58
N TRP A 201 0.61 5.54 -11.46
CA TRP A 201 -0.63 5.19 -12.16
C TRP A 201 -1.83 6.03 -11.70
N GLU A 202 -2.07 6.11 -10.39
CA GLU A 202 -3.12 6.96 -9.82
C GLU A 202 -2.98 8.41 -10.30
N ASN A 203 -1.77 8.98 -10.22
CA ASN A 203 -1.53 10.35 -10.66
C ASN A 203 -1.76 10.53 -12.17
N HIS A 204 -1.33 9.56 -13.00
CA HIS A 204 -1.55 9.62 -14.44
C HIS A 204 -3.04 9.69 -14.77
N PHE A 205 -3.84 8.77 -14.22
CA PHE A 205 -5.27 8.72 -14.48
C PHE A 205 -6.04 9.87 -13.81
N SER A 206 -5.56 10.40 -12.68
CA SER A 206 -6.15 11.59 -12.04
C SER A 206 -6.03 12.87 -12.89
N CYS A 207 -5.11 12.90 -13.85
CA CYS A 207 -4.93 14.06 -14.75
C CYS A 207 -5.91 14.06 -15.93
N ILE A 208 -6.69 13.00 -16.13
CA ILE A 208 -7.68 12.87 -17.22
C ILE A 208 -8.95 13.61 -16.82
N ASN A 209 -8.94 14.94 -16.98
CA ASN A 209 -10.04 15.81 -16.55
C ASN A 209 -11.16 15.96 -17.59
N SER A 210 -11.00 15.41 -18.79
CA SER A 210 -12.01 15.49 -19.86
C SER A 210 -12.80 14.18 -19.98
N PRO A 211 -14.12 14.26 -20.26
CA PRO A 211 -14.92 13.07 -20.53
C PRO A 211 -14.31 12.23 -21.65
N GLN A 212 -14.19 10.93 -21.41
CA GLN A 212 -13.69 9.95 -22.36
C GLN A 212 -14.82 9.01 -22.74
N ARG A 213 -14.85 8.62 -24.01
CA ARG A 213 -15.67 7.51 -24.46
C ARG A 213 -14.86 6.23 -24.41
N LEU A 214 -15.42 5.20 -23.77
CA LEU A 214 -14.74 3.93 -23.53
C LEU A 214 -15.74 2.77 -23.56
N SER A 215 -15.22 1.57 -23.77
CA SER A 215 -15.96 0.32 -23.54
C SER A 215 -15.37 -0.44 -22.36
N TYR A 216 -16.22 -1.11 -21.58
CA TYR A 216 -15.81 -1.91 -20.42
C TYR A 216 -16.67 -3.16 -20.27
N ARG A 217 -16.17 -4.16 -19.54
CA ARG A 217 -16.92 -5.38 -19.19
C ARG A 217 -17.30 -5.40 -17.72
N MET A 218 -18.48 -5.94 -17.45
CA MET A 218 -18.92 -6.31 -16.11
C MET A 218 -19.70 -7.61 -16.16
N GLU A 219 -19.54 -8.41 -15.12
CA GLU A 219 -20.41 -9.55 -14.86
C GLU A 219 -21.80 -9.07 -14.46
N ASN A 220 -22.83 -9.70 -15.02
CA ASN A 220 -24.20 -9.48 -14.59
C ASN A 220 -24.58 -10.43 -13.45
N SER A 221 -25.81 -10.30 -12.95
CA SER A 221 -26.37 -11.18 -11.90
C SER A 221 -26.50 -12.66 -12.30
N GLU A 222 -26.22 -13.01 -13.55
CA GLU A 222 -26.19 -14.39 -14.08
C GLU A 222 -24.76 -14.84 -14.43
N GLU A 223 -23.71 -14.15 -13.94
CA GLU A 223 -22.29 -14.45 -14.19
C GLU A 223 -21.90 -14.42 -15.68
N LYS A 224 -22.65 -13.69 -16.52
CA LYS A 224 -22.28 -13.44 -17.91
C LYS A 224 -21.57 -12.11 -18.03
N GLU A 225 -20.40 -12.11 -18.66
CA GLU A 225 -19.73 -10.87 -19.08
C GLU A 225 -20.59 -10.13 -20.12
N ILE A 226 -20.89 -8.87 -19.84
CA ILE A 226 -21.56 -7.95 -20.77
C ILE A 226 -20.64 -6.78 -21.07
N GLU A 227 -20.54 -6.39 -22.34
CA GLU A 227 -19.84 -5.19 -22.79
C GLU A 227 -20.77 -3.98 -22.75
N TYR A 228 -20.26 -2.88 -22.19
CA TYR A 228 -20.93 -1.59 -22.11
C TYR A 228 -20.06 -0.52 -22.79
N SER A 229 -20.69 0.50 -23.37
CA SER A 229 -19.99 1.69 -23.89
C SER A 229 -20.57 2.95 -23.28
N ILE A 230 -19.71 3.83 -22.78
CA ILE A 230 -20.10 5.01 -21.99
C ILE A 230 -19.24 6.23 -22.34
N THR A 231 -19.77 7.43 -22.13
CA THR A 231 -18.98 8.67 -22.10
C THR A 231 -18.95 9.20 -20.68
N CYS A 232 -17.79 9.11 -20.01
CA CYS A 232 -17.67 9.38 -18.59
C CYS A 232 -16.39 10.17 -18.26
N THR A 233 -16.37 10.86 -17.13
CA THR A 233 -15.09 11.24 -16.50
C THR A 233 -14.52 10.05 -15.76
N LEU A 234 -13.20 9.94 -15.73
CA LEU A 234 -12.48 8.85 -15.08
C LEU A 234 -11.61 9.42 -13.96
N SER A 235 -11.68 8.81 -12.78
CA SER A 235 -10.80 9.16 -11.67
C SER A 235 -10.36 7.90 -10.91
N PRO A 236 -9.17 7.89 -10.29
CA PRO A 236 -8.76 6.77 -9.44
C PRO A 236 -9.69 6.58 -8.24
N ALA A 237 -10.06 5.33 -7.96
CA ALA A 237 -10.93 4.95 -6.83
C ALA A 237 -10.20 4.11 -5.78
N GLY A 238 -9.03 3.57 -6.09
CA GLY A 238 -8.21 2.78 -5.17
C GLY A 238 -7.31 1.81 -5.91
N PHE A 239 -6.65 0.93 -5.17
CA PHE A 239 -5.78 -0.10 -5.72
C PHE A 239 -5.89 -1.38 -4.88
N ASP A 240 -5.80 -2.54 -5.52
CA ASP A 240 -5.62 -3.81 -4.83
C ASP A 240 -4.59 -4.71 -5.52
N SER A 241 -4.19 -5.79 -4.85
CA SER A 241 -3.16 -6.71 -5.33
C SER A 241 -3.61 -7.65 -6.45
N ILE A 242 -4.91 -7.84 -6.65
CA ILE A 242 -5.52 -8.79 -7.58
C ILE A 242 -5.81 -8.10 -8.93
N PHE A 243 -6.61 -7.05 -8.88
CA PHE A 243 -7.13 -6.30 -10.02
C PHE A 243 -6.39 -4.98 -10.29
N GLY A 244 -5.48 -4.59 -9.38
CA GLY A 244 -4.66 -3.40 -9.55
C GLY A 244 -5.43 -2.12 -9.30
N LEU A 245 -5.24 -1.12 -10.16
CA LEU A 245 -5.92 0.18 -10.07
C LEU A 245 -7.42 0.03 -10.33
N TRP A 246 -8.22 0.54 -9.41
CA TRP A 246 -9.65 0.75 -9.56
C TRP A 246 -9.93 2.17 -9.99
N VAL A 247 -10.93 2.34 -10.85
CA VAL A 247 -11.34 3.64 -11.38
C VAL A 247 -12.83 3.86 -11.18
N LEU A 248 -13.18 5.08 -10.80
CA LEU A 248 -14.53 5.59 -10.76
C LEU A 248 -14.86 6.20 -12.13
N LEU A 249 -15.89 5.65 -12.76
CA LEU A 249 -16.51 6.17 -13.97
C LEU A 249 -17.76 6.96 -13.57
N CYS A 250 -17.77 8.26 -13.88
CA CYS A 250 -18.93 9.12 -13.65
C CYS A 250 -19.56 9.53 -14.97
N GLU A 251 -20.82 9.16 -15.20
CA GLU A 251 -21.66 9.71 -16.26
C GLU A 251 -22.88 10.41 -15.64
N LYS A 252 -22.90 11.74 -15.74
CA LYS A 252 -23.97 12.59 -15.17
C LYS A 252 -24.13 12.37 -13.66
N ASN A 253 -25.05 11.49 -13.26
CA ASN A 253 -25.38 11.17 -11.86
C ASN A 253 -25.17 9.68 -11.54
N GLU A 254 -24.66 8.90 -12.49
CA GLU A 254 -24.35 7.49 -12.28
C GLU A 254 -22.85 7.33 -12.04
N GLU A 255 -22.53 6.56 -11.02
CA GLU A 255 -21.17 6.29 -10.54
C GLU A 255 -20.96 4.79 -10.54
N ILE A 256 -19.90 4.34 -11.22
CA ILE A 256 -19.53 2.93 -11.28
C ILE A 256 -18.05 2.81 -10.97
N ILE A 257 -17.69 1.95 -10.02
CA ILE A 257 -16.31 1.64 -9.68
C ILE A 257 -15.97 0.29 -10.29
N ILE A 258 -14.97 0.26 -11.18
CA ILE A 258 -14.49 -0.97 -11.82
C ILE A 258 -12.97 -1.03 -11.79
N PRO A 259 -12.37 -2.23 -11.89
CA PRO A 259 -10.95 -2.35 -12.18
C PRO A 259 -10.61 -1.71 -13.51
N LEU A 260 -9.46 -1.04 -13.60
CA LEU A 260 -8.97 -0.49 -14.87
C LEU A 260 -8.75 -1.60 -15.91
N SER A 261 -8.41 -2.82 -15.48
CA SER A 261 -8.27 -3.99 -16.36
C SER A 261 -9.57 -4.39 -17.07
N GLN A 262 -10.74 -4.06 -16.50
CA GLN A 262 -12.06 -4.33 -17.08
C GLN A 262 -12.45 -3.33 -18.18
N ILE A 263 -11.75 -2.19 -18.30
CA ILE A 263 -11.90 -1.30 -19.45
C ILE A 263 -11.30 -2.01 -20.66
N MET A 264 -12.07 -2.19 -21.72
CA MET A 264 -11.62 -2.83 -22.95
C MET A 264 -10.73 -1.91 -23.77
N ASN A 265 -11.24 -0.71 -24.07
CA ASN A 265 -10.58 0.27 -24.92
C ASN A 265 -11.13 1.69 -24.66
N PHE A 266 -10.32 2.69 -25.01
CA PHE A 266 -10.74 4.08 -25.11
C PHE A 266 -10.94 4.45 -26.59
N GLU A 267 -11.90 5.32 -26.90
CA GLU A 267 -11.95 5.95 -28.24
C GLU A 267 -10.74 6.87 -28.47
N ASN A 268 -10.15 7.40 -27.40
CA ASN A 268 -8.92 8.18 -27.44
C ASN A 268 -7.71 7.26 -27.68
N PRO A 269 -7.03 7.32 -28.84
CA PRO A 269 -5.96 6.39 -29.17
C PRO A 269 -4.76 6.46 -28.23
N THR A 270 -4.48 7.63 -27.65
CA THR A 270 -3.38 7.78 -26.70
C THR A 270 -3.71 7.08 -25.39
N LEU A 271 -4.92 7.27 -24.86
CA LEU A 271 -5.35 6.56 -23.64
C LEU A 271 -5.50 5.06 -23.87
N ASP A 272 -5.91 4.65 -25.06
CA ASP A 272 -6.01 3.24 -25.43
C ASP A 272 -4.64 2.55 -25.43
N GLN A 273 -3.60 3.23 -25.92
CA GLN A 273 -2.22 2.75 -25.82
C GLN A 273 -1.73 2.64 -24.37
N VAL A 274 -2.09 3.62 -23.52
CA VAL A 274 -1.77 3.59 -22.09
C VAL A 274 -2.45 2.41 -21.40
N LEU A 275 -3.72 2.17 -21.70
CA LEU A 275 -4.49 1.05 -21.17
C LEU A 275 -3.90 -0.30 -21.59
N SER A 276 -3.52 -0.44 -22.87
CA SER A 276 -2.85 -1.65 -23.35
C SER A 276 -1.56 -1.91 -22.57
N PHE A 277 -0.73 -0.87 -22.38
CA PHE A 277 0.50 -1.01 -21.60
C PHE A 277 0.21 -1.33 -20.12
N TYR A 278 -0.82 -0.72 -19.52
CA TYR A 278 -1.24 -1.06 -18.16
C TYR A 278 -1.64 -2.53 -18.04
N LYS A 279 -2.37 -3.09 -19.01
CA LYS A 279 -2.76 -4.51 -19.00
C LYS A 279 -1.55 -5.44 -19.12
N ASP A 280 -0.61 -5.13 -20.01
CA ASP A 280 0.65 -5.88 -20.15
C ASP A 280 1.47 -5.81 -18.85
N TRP A 281 1.50 -4.64 -18.21
CA TRP A 281 2.11 -4.44 -16.90
C TRP A 281 1.42 -5.35 -15.87
N MET A 282 0.10 -5.29 -15.75
CA MET A 282 -0.66 -6.07 -14.78
C MET A 282 -0.41 -7.59 -14.89
N GLN A 283 -0.32 -8.14 -16.10
CA GLN A 283 0.01 -9.58 -16.28
C GLN A 283 1.34 -10.00 -15.65
N ILE A 284 2.29 -9.07 -15.53
CA ILE A 284 3.61 -9.32 -14.94
C ILE A 284 3.57 -9.10 -13.43
N PHE A 285 2.84 -8.08 -12.97
CA PHE A 285 2.90 -7.55 -11.60
C PHE A 285 1.81 -8.04 -10.67
N CYS A 286 0.68 -8.43 -11.23
CA CYS A 286 -0.50 -8.99 -10.61
C CYS A 286 -0.92 -10.19 -11.48
N PRO A 287 -0.11 -11.26 -11.55
CA PRO A 287 -0.50 -12.43 -12.31
C PRO A 287 -1.86 -12.90 -11.78
N GLU A 288 -2.81 -13.07 -12.70
CA GLU A 288 -4.13 -13.64 -12.43
C GLU A 288 -3.92 -14.89 -11.56
N THR A 289 -4.49 -14.87 -10.35
CA THR A 289 -4.69 -16.07 -9.53
C THR A 289 -5.71 -16.97 -10.19
#